data_AF-A0AAP7GPU4-F1
#
_entry.id   AF-A0AAP7GPU4-F1
#
_cell.length_a   1.000
_cell.length_b   1.000
_cell.length_c   1.000
_cell.angle_alpha   90.00
_cell.angle_beta   90.00
_cell.angle_gamma   90.00
#
_symmetry.space_group_name_H-M   'P 1'
#
loop_
_entity.id
_entity.type
_entity.pdbx_description
1 polymer ?
#
loop_
_entity_poly.entity_id
_entity_poly.type
_entity_poly.pdbx_seq_one_letter_code
_entity_poly.pdbx_strand_id
1 'polypeptide(L)'
;MIYRGWGILTLVTPIAAILLLAYLFPHDGPRGNIPLPQVLLGAGIGATVNVLLGLWLNRTPRQKGETAPHHFFFVPMQWAALVLLAVCVAVALLR
;
A
#
# COMPACT_ATOMS: atom_id res chain seq x y z
N MET A 1 17.44 16.77 -4.56
CA MET A 1 16.15 17.02 -3.86
C MET A 1 15.51 15.67 -3.56
N ILE A 2 15.43 15.28 -2.29
CA ILE A 2 14.59 14.13 -1.89
C ILE A 2 13.14 14.56 -2.15
N TYR A 3 12.44 13.84 -3.02
CA TYR A 3 11.04 14.10 -3.33
C TYR A 3 10.16 13.68 -2.13
N ARG A 4 10.14 14.50 -1.08
CA ARG A 4 9.48 14.21 0.22
C ARG A 4 7.96 13.98 0.08
N GLY A 5 7.32 14.55 -0.95
CA GLY A 5 5.89 14.37 -1.22
C GLY A 5 5.49 12.93 -1.52
N TRP A 6 6.43 12.08 -1.95
CA TRP A 6 6.14 10.66 -2.25
C TRP A 6 5.87 9.83 -0.99
N GLY A 7 6.35 10.24 0.19
CA GLY A 7 5.99 9.57 1.46
C GLY A 7 4.54 9.78 1.89
N ILE A 8 3.90 10.86 1.44
CA ILE A 8 2.46 11.07 1.68
C ILE A 8 1.64 10.15 0.77
N LEU A 9 2.09 9.97 -0.47
CA LEU A 9 1.47 9.06 -1.44
C LEU A 9 1.38 7.62 -0.93
N THR A 10 2.34 7.16 -0.13
CA THR A 10 2.30 5.81 0.47
C THR A 10 1.19 5.62 1.52
N LEU A 11 0.67 6.71 2.10
CA LEU A 11 -0.48 6.70 3.01
C LEU A 11 -1.80 6.96 2.27
N VAL A 12 -1.77 7.87 1.29
CA VAL A 12 -2.97 8.25 0.53
C VAL A 12 -3.51 7.09 -0.31
N THR A 13 -2.63 6.29 -0.92
CA THR A 13 -3.02 5.14 -1.76
C THR A 13 -3.84 4.08 -1.01
N PRO A 14 -3.44 3.57 0.16
CA PRO A 14 -4.27 2.62 0.91
C PRO A 14 -5.56 3.25 1.41
N ILE A 15 -5.56 4.52 1.85
CA ILE A 15 -6.80 5.21 2.25
C ILE A 15 -7.76 5.31 1.05
N ALA A 16 -7.27 5.75 -0.11
CA ALA A 16 -8.06 5.86 -1.32
C ALA A 16 -8.62 4.50 -1.77
N ALA A 17 -7.83 3.43 -1.68
CA ALA A 17 -8.27 2.08 -2.02
C ALA A 17 -9.36 1.56 -1.06
N ILE A 18 -9.24 1.83 0.25
CA ILE A 18 -10.29 1.50 1.23
C ILE A 18 -11.59 2.26 0.91
N LEU A 19 -11.49 3.56 0.67
CA LEU A 19 -12.66 4.40 0.35
C LEU A 19 -13.32 3.98 -0.97
N LEU A 20 -12.51 3.65 -1.98
CA LEU A 20 -13.01 3.17 -3.27
C LEU A 20 -13.72 1.83 -3.13
N LEU A 21 -13.15 0.89 -2.36
CA LEU A 21 -13.81 -0.37 -2.05
C LEU A 21 -15.12 -0.15 -1.29
N ALA A 22 -15.13 0.74 -0.29
CA ALA A 22 -16.33 1.07 0.49
C ALA A 22 -17.43 1.70 -0.37
N TYR A 23 -17.05 2.48 -1.39
CA TYR A 23 -17.97 3.08 -2.34
C TYR A 23 -18.54 2.05 -3.33
N LEU A 24 -17.70 1.18 -3.89
CA LEU A 24 -18.10 0.20 -4.91
C LEU A 24 -18.81 -1.02 -4.33
N PHE A 25 -18.43 -1.42 -3.11
CA PHE A 25 -18.97 -2.58 -2.39
C PHE A 25 -19.43 -2.14 -1.00
N PRO A 26 -20.50 -1.33 -0.90
CA PRO A 26 -21.01 -0.90 0.38
C PRO A 26 -21.45 -2.12 1.20
N HIS A 27 -21.07 -2.13 2.48
CA HIS A 27 -21.46 -3.19 3.40
C HIS A 27 -22.83 -2.88 4.01
N ASP A 28 -23.71 -3.89 4.13
CA ASP A 28 -25.08 -3.76 4.67
C ASP A 28 -25.15 -3.49 6.19
N GLY A 29 -24.00 -3.27 6.84
CA GLY A 29 -23.90 -2.95 8.25
C GLY A 29 -24.35 -1.52 8.61
N PRO A 30 -24.22 -1.13 9.90
CA PRO A 30 -24.51 0.23 10.34
C PRO A 30 -23.80 1.27 9.46
N ARG A 31 -24.52 2.31 9.04
CA ARG A 31 -23.97 3.35 8.16
C ARG A 31 -22.70 3.96 8.76
N GLY A 32 -21.63 3.99 7.97
CA GLY A 32 -20.32 4.51 8.38
C GLY A 32 -19.34 3.45 8.87
N ASN A 33 -19.75 2.18 9.02
CA ASN A 33 -18.83 1.10 9.38
C ASN A 33 -18.29 0.40 8.13
N ILE A 34 -16.97 0.47 7.93
CA ILE A 34 -16.27 -0.35 6.93
C ILE A 34 -15.81 -1.63 7.64
N PRO A 35 -16.25 -2.82 7.20
CA PRO A 35 -15.87 -4.07 7.85
C PRO A 35 -14.36 -4.30 7.75
N LEU A 36 -13.78 -4.90 8.79
CA LEU A 36 -12.34 -5.16 8.88
C LEU A 36 -11.76 -5.85 7.63
N PRO A 37 -12.40 -6.89 7.05
CA PRO A 37 -11.90 -7.50 5.81
C PRO A 37 -11.76 -6.51 4.65
N GLN A 38 -12.69 -5.56 4.51
CA GLN A 38 -12.66 -4.56 3.45
C GLN A 38 -11.58 -3.50 3.68
N VAL A 39 -11.34 -3.12 4.95
CA VAL A 39 -10.21 -2.27 5.33
C VAL A 39 -8.88 -2.96 5.01
N LEU A 40 -8.74 -4.23 5.40
CA LEU A 40 -7.52 -5.02 5.14
C LEU A 40 -7.28 -5.22 3.64
N LEU A 41 -8.34 -5.51 2.87
CA LEU A 41 -8.28 -5.63 1.42
C LEU A 41 -7.83 -4.31 0.77
N GLY A 42 -8.45 -3.18 1.15
CA GLY A 42 -8.11 -1.87 0.59
C GLY A 42 -6.69 -1.42 0.96
N ALA A 43 -6.31 -1.57 2.23
CA ALA A 43 -4.95 -1.32 2.67
C ALA A 43 -3.95 -2.17 1.89
N GLY A 44 -4.30 -3.43 1.64
CA GLY A 44 -3.50 -4.36 0.90
C GLY A 44 -3.32 -4.01 -0.58
N ILE A 45 -4.40 -3.63 -1.25
CA ILE A 45 -4.37 -3.14 -2.63
C ILE A 45 -3.48 -1.89 -2.72
N GLY A 46 -3.68 -0.91 -1.83
CA GLY A 46 -2.87 0.31 -1.81
C GLY A 46 -1.38 0.05 -1.55
N ALA A 47 -1.06 -0.86 -0.62
CA ALA A 47 0.32 -1.28 -0.36
C ALA A 47 0.95 -1.95 -1.58
N THR A 48 0.21 -2.82 -2.29
CA THR A 48 0.67 -3.49 -3.51
C THR A 48 0.97 -2.48 -4.62
N VAL A 49 0.07 -1.52 -4.84
CA VAL A 49 0.29 -0.43 -5.80
C VAL A 49 1.56 0.35 -5.46
N ASN A 50 1.78 0.65 -4.18
CA ASN A 50 3.00 1.33 -3.76
C ASN A 50 4.26 0.52 -4.04
N VAL A 51 4.22 -0.80 -3.82
CA VAL A 51 5.37 -1.67 -4.13
C VAL A 51 5.68 -1.64 -5.62
N LEU A 52 4.67 -1.85 -6.47
CA LEU A 52 4.85 -1.86 -7.93
C LEU A 52 5.36 -0.52 -8.44
N LEU A 53 4.79 0.58 -7.94
CA LEU A 53 5.23 1.93 -8.28
C LEU A 53 6.67 2.17 -7.83
N GLY A 54 7.05 1.64 -6.66
CA GLY A 54 8.41 1.78 -6.15
C GLY A 54 9.45 0.98 -6.91
N LEU A 55 9.11 -0.24 -7.32
CA LEU A 55 9.93 -1.05 -8.22
C LEU A 55 10.11 -0.34 -9.57
N TRP A 56 9.03 0.21 -10.13
CA TRP A 56 9.09 0.90 -11.42
C TRP A 56 9.92 2.19 -11.36
N LEU A 57 9.72 3.03 -10.35
CA LEU A 57 10.44 4.30 -10.20
C LEU A 57 11.91 4.11 -9.82
N ASN A 58 12.24 3.01 -9.16
CA ASN A 58 13.61 2.71 -8.72
C ASN A 58 14.28 1.61 -9.57
N ARG A 59 13.76 1.32 -10.77
CA ARG A 59 14.26 0.24 -11.64
C ARG A 59 15.66 0.44 -12.18
N THR A 60 16.15 1.68 -12.23
CA THR A 60 17.46 2.00 -12.81
C THR A 60 18.59 1.68 -11.82
N PRO A 61 19.68 1.04 -12.29
CA PRO A 61 20.86 0.80 -11.46
C PRO A 61 21.39 2.13 -10.92
N ARG A 62 21.65 2.20 -9.62
CA ARG A 62 22.23 3.39 -8.98
C ARG A 62 23.73 3.26 -8.86
N GLN A 63 24.43 4.38 -8.94
CA GLN A 63 25.84 4.40 -8.63
C GLN A 63 26.05 4.23 -7.12
N LYS A 64 27.17 3.62 -6.75
CA LYS A 64 27.49 3.28 -5.36
C LYS A 64 27.61 4.58 -4.55
N GLY A 65 26.72 4.79 -3.58
CA GLY A 65 26.67 6.00 -2.75
C GLY A 65 25.52 6.96 -3.08
N GLU A 66 24.79 6.74 -4.18
CA GLU A 66 23.58 7.53 -4.48
C GLU A 66 22.38 7.06 -3.66
N THR A 67 21.72 8.01 -3.00
CA THR A 67 20.48 7.75 -2.27
C THR A 67 19.34 7.46 -3.23
N ALA A 68 18.34 6.71 -2.76
CA ALA A 68 17.14 6.47 -3.52
C ALA A 68 16.43 7.79 -3.88
N PRO A 69 16.19 8.11 -5.17
CA PRO A 69 15.42 9.29 -5.53
C PRO A 69 14.02 9.25 -4.91
N HIS A 70 13.45 8.06 -4.73
CA HIS A 70 12.17 7.81 -4.06
C HIS A 70 12.35 6.91 -2.84
N HIS A 71 12.98 7.44 -1.78
CA HIS A 71 13.30 6.70 -0.54
C HIS A 71 12.09 6.02 0.14
N PHE A 72 10.89 6.61 0.05
CA PHE A 72 9.67 6.03 0.62
C PHE A 72 9.14 4.81 -0.14
N PHE A 73 9.59 4.66 -1.39
CA PHE A 73 9.26 3.56 -2.29
C PHE A 73 10.40 2.55 -2.36
N PHE A 74 11.35 2.63 -1.43
CA PHE A 74 12.53 1.81 -1.45
C PHE A 74 12.20 0.41 -0.92
N VAL A 75 12.43 -0.56 -1.80
CA VAL A 75 12.06 -1.98 -1.69
C VAL A 75 12.34 -2.60 -0.31
N PRO A 76 13.48 -2.37 0.39
CA PRO A 76 13.73 -2.91 1.72
C PRO A 76 12.66 -2.58 2.76
N MET A 77 12.08 -1.37 2.70
CA MET A 77 11.05 -0.92 3.64
C MET A 77 9.66 -1.44 3.27
N GLN A 78 9.45 -1.78 1.99
CA GLN A 78 8.19 -2.29 1.46
C GLN A 78 7.99 -3.80 1.68
N TRP A 79 9.06 -4.56 1.92
CA TRP A 79 8.96 -6.00 2.27
C TRP A 79 8.14 -6.25 3.54
N ALA A 80 8.30 -5.41 4.56
CA ALA A 80 7.51 -5.53 5.79
C ALA A 80 6.00 -5.37 5.48
N ALA A 81 5.64 -4.41 4.61
CA ALA A 81 4.26 -4.21 4.19
C ALA A 81 3.71 -5.38 3.35
N LEU A 82 4.53 -5.97 2.47
CA LEU A 82 4.15 -7.16 1.68
C LEU A 82 3.96 -8.40 2.56
N VAL A 83 4.81 -8.61 3.56
CA VAL A 83 4.64 -9.70 4.52
C VAL A 83 3.35 -9.51 5.30
N LEU A 84 3.08 -8.29 5.77
CA LEU A 84 1.85 -7.97 6.49
C LEU A 84 0.61 -8.18 5.61
N LEU A 85 0.66 -7.76 4.34
CA LEU A 85 -0.36 -8.05 3.33
C LEU A 85 -0.61 -9.56 3.20
N ALA A 86 0.45 -10.35 3.00
CA ALA A 86 0.33 -11.80 2.81
C ALA A 86 -0.32 -12.46 4.03
N VAL A 87 0.03 -12.02 5.24
CA VAL A 87 -0.61 -12.46 6.48
C VAL A 87 -2.09 -12.05 6.52
N CYS A 88 -2.43 -10.81 6.18
CA CYS A 88 -3.81 -10.35 6.14
C CYS A 88 -4.67 -11.13 5.14
N VAL A 89 -4.14 -11.41 3.94
CA VAL A 89 -4.81 -12.25 2.94
C VAL A 89 -5.00 -13.67 3.44
N ALA A 90 -3.97 -14.28 4.03
CA ALA A 90 -4.07 -15.63 4.59
C ALA A 90 -5.14 -15.70 5.69
N VAL A 91 -5.16 -14.75 6.62
CA VAL A 91 -6.17 -14.67 7.69
C VAL A 91 -7.58 -14.47 7.12
N ALA A 92 -7.73 -13.65 6.08
CA ALA A 92 -9.02 -13.41 5.43
C ALA A 92 -9.55 -14.65 4.68
N LEU A 93 -8.67 -15.46 4.10
CA LEU A 93 -9.06 -16.70 3.40
C LEU A 93 -9.32 -17.88 4.34
N LEU A 94 -8.75 -17.85 5.55
CA LEU A 94 -8.92 -18.89 6.57
C LEU A 94 -10.09 -18.62 7.54
N ARG A 95 -10.78 -17.49 7.40
CA ARG A 95 -11.99 -17.14 8.16
C ARG A 95 -13.20 -17.10 7.26
#